data_AF-A0A2P6CBM2-F1
#
_entry.id   AF-A0A2P6CBM2-F1
#
_cell.length_a   1.000
_cell.length_b   1.000
_cell.length_c   1.000
_cell.angle_alpha   90.00
_cell.angle_beta   90.00
_cell.angle_gamma   90.00
#
_symmetry.space_group_name_H-M   'P 1'
#
loop_
_entity.id
_entity.type
_entity.pdbx_description
1 polymer ?
#
loop_
_entity_poly.entity_id
_entity_poly.type
_entity_poly.pdbx_seq_one_letter_code
_entity_poly.pdbx_strand_id
1 'polypeptide(L)'
;MQKILFITILFFTFNLLAQRSRGGGRQQGQNPEANRTKEIKKLSAKEIAGIFYYDVDEVIKKIKVKDDDKQYSLTRALRNYNFKIKEILFLNTTKFTDLDLLMNSISKGKDNESSINIREKVREVIRPIKDSVHKNEKELNGILKGILSEKQDKKWLKYQQNKIESLQPQKAENNKEGSRPNRGDGMRRQ
;
A
#
# COMPACT_ATOMS: atom_id res chain seq x y z
N MET A 1 -24.12 17.43 -59.43
CA MET A 1 -23.07 18.43 -59.14
C MET A 1 -23.45 19.20 -57.88
N GLN A 2 -23.10 18.68 -56.69
CA GLN A 2 -23.16 19.39 -55.39
C GLN A 2 -22.53 18.56 -54.24
N LYS A 3 -21.61 17.63 -54.53
CA LYS A 3 -20.95 16.79 -53.52
C LYS A 3 -19.49 16.49 -53.87
N ILE A 4 -18.76 17.46 -54.40
CA ILE A 4 -17.31 17.34 -54.67
C ILE A 4 -16.60 18.66 -54.29
N LEU A 5 -16.92 19.23 -53.13
CA LEU A 5 -16.35 20.50 -52.67
C LEU A 5 -15.72 20.46 -51.26
N PHE A 6 -15.40 19.29 -50.71
CA PHE A 6 -14.81 19.20 -49.36
C PHE A 6 -13.83 18.02 -49.20
N ILE A 7 -12.93 17.78 -50.17
CA ILE A 7 -11.88 16.73 -50.05
C ILE A 7 -10.46 17.27 -50.32
N THR A 8 -10.23 18.59 -50.24
CA THR A 8 -8.89 19.20 -50.43
C THR A 8 -8.36 20.00 -49.24
N ILE A 9 -9.01 19.91 -48.07
CA ILE A 9 -8.59 20.59 -46.82
C ILE A 9 -8.21 19.55 -45.76
N LEU A 10 -7.23 18.67 -46.07
CA LEU A 10 -6.69 17.78 -45.03
C LEU A 10 -5.19 17.41 -45.17
N PHE A 11 -4.39 18.12 -45.98
CA PHE A 11 -2.98 17.72 -46.21
C PHE A 11 -1.95 18.87 -46.28
N PHE A 12 -2.14 19.98 -45.57
CA PHE A 12 -1.17 21.10 -45.64
C PHE A 12 -0.77 21.78 -44.31
N THR A 13 -0.67 21.02 -43.22
CA THR A 13 -0.08 21.53 -41.96
C THR A 13 0.95 20.58 -41.36
N PHE A 14 2.03 20.33 -42.09
CA PHE A 14 3.32 19.98 -41.48
C PHE A 14 4.41 20.84 -42.10
N ASN A 15 5.32 21.30 -41.24
CA ASN A 15 6.50 22.14 -41.49
C ASN A 15 6.25 23.66 -41.42
N LEU A 16 6.46 24.25 -40.23
CA LEU A 16 7.09 25.57 -40.02
C LEU A 16 7.11 25.93 -38.52
N LEU A 17 7.98 25.30 -37.74
CA LEU A 17 8.58 25.89 -36.54
C LEU A 17 10.04 25.42 -36.43
N ALA A 18 10.82 25.73 -37.47
CA ALA A 18 12.26 25.79 -37.41
C ALA A 18 12.69 27.26 -37.33
N GLN A 19 12.66 27.83 -36.12
CA GLN A 19 13.40 29.05 -35.83
C GLN A 19 14.00 28.95 -34.43
N ARG A 20 15.32 28.69 -34.42
CA ARG A 20 16.20 28.84 -33.27
C ARG A 20 16.13 30.29 -32.79
N SER A 21 15.65 30.52 -31.57
CA SER A 21 15.94 31.76 -30.85
C SER A 21 17.14 31.54 -29.93
N ARG A 22 18.09 32.45 -30.07
CA ARG A 22 19.43 32.50 -29.49
C ARG A 22 19.38 33.48 -28.32
N GLY A 23 19.66 33.01 -27.11
CA GLY A 23 20.02 33.85 -25.98
C GLY A 23 19.11 33.72 -24.75
N GLY A 24 19.74 33.50 -23.59
CA GLY A 24 19.12 33.82 -22.30
C GLY A 24 19.31 32.76 -21.21
N GLY A 25 20.31 32.98 -20.35
CA GLY A 25 20.19 32.76 -18.91
C GLY A 25 20.21 31.33 -18.37
N ARG A 26 21.38 30.94 -17.83
CA ARG A 26 21.45 29.95 -16.76
C ARG A 26 20.70 30.50 -15.54
N GLN A 27 19.44 30.11 -15.36
CA GLN A 27 18.80 30.19 -14.04
C GLN A 27 19.09 28.87 -13.32
N GLN A 28 20.06 28.96 -12.43
CA GLN A 28 20.33 27.97 -11.40
C GLN A 28 19.14 27.97 -10.44
N GLY A 29 18.14 27.12 -10.73
CA GLY A 29 17.06 26.86 -9.79
C GLY A 29 17.64 26.22 -8.54
N GLN A 30 17.82 27.01 -7.48
CA GLN A 30 17.96 26.48 -6.13
C GLN A 30 16.69 25.68 -5.85
N ASN A 31 16.84 24.37 -5.78
CA ASN A 31 15.82 23.51 -5.21
C ASN A 31 15.71 23.92 -3.73
N PRO A 32 14.58 24.46 -3.25
CA PRO A 32 14.38 24.49 -1.81
C PRO A 32 14.34 23.02 -1.37
N GLU A 33 15.29 22.63 -0.52
CA GLU A 33 15.24 21.35 0.19
C GLU A 33 13.88 21.27 0.85
N ALA A 34 12.97 20.51 0.24
CA ALA A 34 11.72 20.13 0.85
C ALA A 34 12.11 19.20 2.00
N ASN A 35 12.39 19.79 3.16
CA ASN A 35 12.47 19.13 4.45
C ASN A 35 11.05 18.69 4.80
N ARG A 36 10.52 17.74 4.01
CA ARG A 36 9.40 16.91 4.41
C ARG A 36 10.02 15.96 5.41
N THR A 37 10.08 16.39 6.67
CA THR A 37 10.09 15.47 7.80
C THR A 37 8.81 14.65 7.63
N LYS A 38 8.89 13.58 6.84
CA LYS A 38 7.78 12.67 6.61
C LYS A 38 7.50 12.14 8.01
N GLU A 39 6.39 12.56 8.62
CA GLU A 39 5.97 12.00 9.89
C GLU A 39 5.95 10.49 9.70
N ILE A 40 6.94 9.80 10.28
CA ILE A 40 7.00 8.36 10.23
C ILE A 40 5.80 7.92 11.04
N LYS A 41 4.73 7.46 10.35
CA LYS A 41 3.52 6.97 11.00
C LYS A 41 3.96 6.00 12.10
N LYS A 42 3.68 6.37 13.34
CA LYS A 42 3.98 5.57 14.51
C LYS A 42 3.19 4.27 14.40
N LEU A 43 3.87 3.16 14.14
CA LEU A 43 3.25 1.84 14.05
C LEU A 43 2.98 1.31 15.45
N SER A 44 1.74 0.86 15.68
CA SER A 44 1.37 0.13 16.88
C SER A 44 1.69 -1.36 16.74
N ALA A 45 1.97 -2.01 17.86
CA ALA A 45 2.16 -3.46 17.94
C ALA A 45 0.95 -4.24 17.39
N LYS A 46 -0.26 -3.68 17.55
CA LYS A 46 -1.52 -4.22 16.99
C LYS A 46 -1.52 -4.24 15.46
N GLU A 47 -1.11 -3.14 14.83
CA GLU A 47 -1.01 -3.05 13.36
C GLU A 47 0.05 -4.03 12.82
N ILE A 48 1.19 -4.16 13.51
CA ILE A 48 2.26 -5.10 13.11
C ILE A 48 1.78 -6.57 13.20
N ALA A 49 0.96 -6.88 14.21
CA ALA A 49 0.33 -8.18 14.35
C ALA A 49 -0.79 -8.45 13.32
N GLY A 50 -1.17 -7.44 12.51
CA GLY A 50 -2.25 -7.57 11.54
C GLY A 50 -3.64 -7.54 12.17
N ILE A 51 -3.81 -6.94 13.34
CA ILE A 51 -5.12 -6.84 13.98
C ILE A 51 -5.96 -5.77 13.28
N PHE A 52 -7.01 -6.19 12.57
CA PHE A 52 -8.01 -5.30 12.00
C PHE A 52 -9.37 -6.00 11.86
N TYR A 53 -10.42 -5.20 11.69
CA TYR A 53 -11.78 -5.66 11.53
C TYR A 53 -12.33 -5.27 10.16
N TYR A 54 -13.25 -6.09 9.66
CA TYR A 54 -14.03 -5.75 8.47
C TYR A 54 -15.32 -5.03 8.86
N ASP A 55 -15.58 -3.91 8.19
CA ASP A 55 -16.93 -3.36 8.12
C ASP A 55 -17.73 -4.21 7.13
N VAL A 56 -18.70 -4.95 7.66
CA VAL A 56 -19.49 -5.91 6.87
C VAL A 56 -20.23 -5.22 5.72
N ASP A 57 -20.81 -4.04 5.98
CA ASP A 57 -21.58 -3.31 4.98
C ASP A 57 -20.64 -2.75 3.90
N GLU A 58 -19.45 -2.29 4.29
CA GLU A 58 -18.41 -1.89 3.34
C GLU A 58 -18.00 -3.07 2.43
N VAL A 59 -17.76 -4.26 3.01
CA VAL A 59 -17.37 -5.44 2.25
C VAL A 59 -18.46 -5.83 1.24
N ILE A 60 -19.71 -5.93 1.68
CA ILE A 60 -20.86 -6.27 0.81
C ILE A 60 -20.91 -5.33 -0.39
N LYS A 61 -20.80 -4.01 -0.14
CA LYS A 61 -20.80 -2.97 -1.18
C LYS A 61 -19.60 -3.11 -2.13
N LYS A 62 -18.38 -3.33 -1.60
CA LYS A 62 -17.15 -3.41 -2.40
C LYS A 62 -17.13 -4.63 -3.32
N ILE A 63 -17.56 -5.78 -2.83
CA ILE A 63 -17.56 -7.02 -3.63
C ILE A 63 -18.82 -7.13 -4.52
N LYS A 64 -19.85 -6.32 -4.24
CA LYS A 64 -21.12 -6.25 -4.97
C LYS A 64 -21.93 -7.54 -4.87
N VAL A 65 -22.15 -8.06 -3.66
CA VAL A 65 -23.14 -9.14 -3.43
C VAL A 65 -24.53 -8.52 -3.39
N LYS A 66 -25.45 -9.05 -4.17
CA LYS A 66 -26.86 -8.62 -4.21
C LYS A 66 -27.83 -9.66 -3.67
N ASP A 67 -27.45 -10.93 -3.78
CA ASP A 67 -28.25 -12.07 -3.34
C ASP A 67 -28.29 -12.13 -1.81
N ASP A 68 -29.50 -12.22 -1.24
CA ASP A 68 -29.72 -12.07 0.20
C ASP A 68 -29.16 -13.27 0.99
N ASP A 69 -29.26 -14.49 0.47
CA ASP A 69 -28.73 -15.70 1.11
C ASP A 69 -27.19 -15.67 1.18
N LYS A 70 -26.54 -15.21 0.10
CA LYS A 70 -25.10 -14.97 0.09
C LYS A 70 -24.70 -13.84 1.02
N GLN A 71 -25.48 -12.76 1.09
CA GLN A 71 -25.22 -11.65 2.01
C GLN A 71 -25.31 -12.10 3.47
N TYR A 72 -26.31 -12.92 3.82
CA TYR A 72 -26.44 -13.50 5.14
C TYR A 72 -25.22 -14.36 5.51
N SER A 73 -24.84 -15.28 4.62
CA SER A 73 -23.70 -16.18 4.82
C SER A 73 -22.37 -15.43 4.93
N LEU A 74 -22.14 -14.45 4.07
CA LEU A 74 -20.99 -13.54 4.10
C LEU A 74 -20.93 -12.74 5.41
N THR A 75 -22.06 -12.16 5.82
CA THR A 75 -22.19 -11.39 7.06
C THR A 75 -21.79 -12.24 8.26
N ARG A 76 -22.30 -13.47 8.33
CA ARG A 76 -21.97 -14.41 9.41
C ARG A 76 -20.47 -14.74 9.43
N ALA A 77 -19.88 -15.03 8.27
CA ALA A 77 -18.46 -15.35 8.17
C ALA A 77 -17.57 -14.17 8.61
N LEU A 78 -17.87 -12.95 8.16
CA LEU A 78 -17.12 -11.74 8.53
C LEU A 78 -17.27 -11.40 10.01
N ARG A 79 -18.47 -11.52 10.58
CA ARG A 79 -18.70 -11.30 12.02
C ARG A 79 -17.94 -12.31 12.86
N ASN A 80 -17.92 -13.59 12.46
CA ASN A 80 -17.16 -14.62 13.13
C ASN A 80 -15.66 -14.32 13.10
N TYR A 81 -15.11 -13.95 11.94
CA TYR A 81 -13.72 -13.48 11.84
C TYR A 81 -13.45 -12.31 12.78
N ASN A 82 -14.27 -11.24 12.73
CA ASN A 82 -14.09 -10.07 13.59
C ASN A 82 -14.14 -10.43 15.09
N PHE A 83 -14.99 -11.37 15.47
CA PHE A 83 -15.07 -11.87 16.84
C PHE A 83 -13.76 -12.56 17.25
N LYS A 84 -13.26 -13.51 16.44
CA LYS A 84 -11.98 -14.19 16.71
C LYS A 84 -10.80 -13.23 16.77
N ILE A 85 -10.75 -12.23 15.89
CA ILE A 85 -9.71 -11.18 15.95
C ILE A 85 -9.82 -10.35 17.22
N LYS A 86 -11.05 -10.02 17.66
CA LYS A 86 -11.29 -9.28 18.90
C LYS A 86 -10.84 -10.09 20.12
N GLU A 87 -11.07 -11.40 20.11
CA GLU A 87 -10.61 -12.30 21.15
C GLU A 87 -9.08 -12.38 21.20
N ILE A 88 -8.41 -12.53 20.05
CA ILE A 88 -6.94 -12.46 19.96
C ILE A 88 -6.43 -11.12 20.51
N LEU A 89 -7.05 -10.01 20.15
CA LEU A 89 -6.69 -8.69 20.66
C LEU A 89 -6.83 -8.65 22.19
N PHE A 90 -7.98 -9.07 22.70
CA PHE A 90 -8.30 -9.04 24.12
C PHE A 90 -7.28 -9.85 24.94
N LEU A 91 -7.02 -11.09 24.54
CA LEU A 91 -6.08 -12.00 25.22
C LEU A 91 -4.62 -11.51 25.20
N ASN A 92 -4.27 -10.62 24.28
CA ASN A 92 -2.90 -10.10 24.14
C ASN A 92 -2.79 -8.61 24.45
N THR A 93 -3.81 -8.00 25.07
CA THR A 93 -3.86 -6.55 25.36
C THR A 93 -2.60 -6.07 26.08
N THR A 94 -2.22 -6.72 27.19
CA THR A 94 -1.03 -6.36 27.97
C THR A 94 0.24 -6.44 27.13
N LYS A 95 0.41 -7.53 26.36
CA LYS A 95 1.57 -7.70 25.48
C LYS A 95 1.67 -6.58 24.44
N PHE A 96 0.55 -6.15 23.87
CA PHE A 96 0.54 -5.03 22.93
C PHE A 96 0.94 -3.72 23.60
N THR A 97 0.39 -3.42 24.78
CA THR A 97 0.73 -2.22 25.54
C THR A 97 2.21 -2.18 25.91
N ASP A 98 2.76 -3.29 26.40
CA ASP A 98 4.18 -3.37 26.78
C ASP A 98 5.10 -3.17 25.57
N LEU A 99 4.78 -3.80 24.44
CA LEU A 99 5.54 -3.63 23.21
C LEU A 99 5.45 -2.22 22.65
N ASP A 100 4.28 -1.58 22.70
CA ASP A 100 4.11 -0.18 22.28
C ASP A 100 5.01 0.75 23.12
N LEU A 101 5.12 0.50 24.44
CA LEU A 101 6.03 1.26 25.32
C LEU A 101 7.50 1.05 24.95
N LEU A 102 7.91 -0.22 24.74
CA LEU A 102 9.28 -0.56 24.33
C LEU A 102 9.66 0.02 22.96
N MET A 103 8.73 0.01 22.01
CA MET A 103 8.96 0.62 20.69
C MET A 103 9.11 2.15 20.81
N ASN A 104 8.35 2.79 21.70
CA ASN A 104 8.43 4.23 21.93
C ASN A 104 9.73 4.66 22.61
N SER A 105 10.29 3.80 23.48
CA SER A 105 11.59 4.07 24.09
C SER A 105 12.73 3.96 23.09
N ILE A 106 12.68 3.02 22.13
CA ILE A 106 13.67 2.95 21.04
C ILE A 106 13.67 4.23 20.22
N SER A 107 12.50 4.76 19.85
CA SER A 107 12.41 5.99 19.05
C SER A 107 13.02 7.22 19.75
N LYS A 108 13.27 7.14 21.08
CA LYS A 108 13.86 8.21 21.88
C LYS A 108 15.34 7.98 22.25
N GLY A 109 15.87 6.76 22.08
CA GLY A 109 17.24 6.39 22.44
C GLY A 109 18.16 6.19 21.23
N LYS A 110 19.46 6.43 21.38
CA LYS A 110 20.49 6.30 20.31
C LYS A 110 21.30 5.00 20.36
N ASP A 111 21.03 4.10 21.30
CA ASP A 111 21.85 2.90 21.53
C ASP A 111 21.44 1.74 20.61
N ASN A 112 22.26 1.48 19.59
CA ASN A 112 21.98 0.48 18.55
C ASN A 112 21.80 -0.94 19.09
N GLU A 113 22.58 -1.37 20.09
CA GLU A 113 22.50 -2.73 20.66
C GLU A 113 21.17 -2.96 21.41
N SER A 114 20.75 -1.97 22.20
CA SER A 114 19.44 -1.99 22.89
C SER A 114 18.29 -2.09 21.87
N SER A 115 18.43 -1.45 20.71
CA SER A 115 17.42 -1.46 19.66
C SER A 115 17.29 -2.83 18.97
N ILE A 116 18.37 -3.59 18.84
CA ILE A 116 18.35 -4.95 18.25
C ILE A 116 17.62 -5.91 19.19
N ASN A 117 18.00 -5.92 20.47
CA ASN A 117 17.37 -6.78 21.48
C ASN A 117 15.86 -6.51 21.60
N ILE A 118 15.43 -5.25 21.50
CA ILE A 118 14.01 -4.92 21.54
C ILE A 118 13.29 -5.38 20.27
N ARG A 119 13.90 -5.25 19.08
CA ARG A 119 13.30 -5.77 17.83
C ARG A 119 13.12 -7.28 17.88
N GLU A 120 14.05 -8.01 18.48
CA GLU A 120 13.93 -9.46 18.66
C GLU A 120 12.77 -9.81 19.61
N LYS A 121 12.68 -9.16 20.77
CA LYS A 121 11.54 -9.32 21.69
C LYS A 121 10.20 -8.99 21.04
N VAL A 122 10.13 -7.91 20.26
CA VAL A 122 8.93 -7.57 19.48
C VAL A 122 8.59 -8.70 18.52
N ARG A 123 9.59 -9.26 17.81
CA ARG A 123 9.37 -10.37 16.87
C ARG A 123 8.87 -11.63 17.59
N GLU A 124 9.48 -12.01 18.70
CA GLU A 124 9.11 -13.21 19.47
C GLU A 124 7.68 -13.16 19.97
N VAL A 125 7.23 -12.00 20.45
CA VAL A 125 5.88 -11.83 20.96
C VAL A 125 4.86 -11.66 19.84
N ILE A 126 5.17 -10.87 18.80
CA ILE A 126 4.21 -10.55 17.73
C ILE A 126 4.05 -11.68 16.74
N ARG A 127 5.11 -12.41 16.40
CA ARG A 127 5.07 -13.48 15.39
C ARG A 127 3.97 -14.51 15.65
N PRO A 128 3.85 -15.14 16.85
CA PRO A 128 2.79 -16.12 17.09
C PRO A 128 1.38 -15.50 17.03
N ILE A 129 1.22 -14.23 17.42
CA ILE A 129 -0.07 -13.52 17.31
C ILE A 129 -0.42 -13.30 15.84
N LYS A 130 0.55 -12.83 15.04
CA LYS A 130 0.39 -12.62 13.60
C LYS A 130 0.06 -13.92 12.87
N ASP A 131 0.70 -15.02 13.23
CA ASP A 131 0.42 -16.33 12.66
C ASP A 131 -1.01 -16.78 12.98
N SER A 132 -1.50 -16.48 14.19
CA SER A 132 -2.89 -16.73 14.60
C SER A 132 -3.89 -15.89 13.78
N VAL A 133 -3.62 -14.59 13.60
CA VAL A 133 -4.43 -13.72 12.72
C VAL A 133 -4.47 -14.30 11.30
N HIS A 134 -3.30 -14.63 10.76
CA HIS A 134 -3.20 -15.15 9.40
C HIS A 134 -3.91 -16.49 9.20
N LYS A 135 -3.93 -17.34 10.23
CA LYS A 135 -4.74 -18.58 10.22
C LYS A 135 -6.23 -18.26 10.09
N ASN A 136 -6.73 -17.26 10.84
CA ASN A 136 -8.12 -16.83 10.75
C ASN A 136 -8.47 -16.19 9.40
N GLU A 137 -7.54 -15.44 8.79
CA GLU A 137 -7.71 -14.90 7.44
C GLU A 137 -7.83 -16.02 6.40
N LYS A 138 -6.98 -17.05 6.50
CA LYS A 138 -7.04 -18.22 5.61
C LYS A 138 -8.36 -18.99 5.75
N GLU A 139 -8.82 -19.19 6.98
CA GLU A 139 -10.11 -19.83 7.25
C GLU A 139 -11.26 -19.02 6.63
N LEU A 140 -11.28 -17.70 6.84
CA LEU A 140 -12.26 -16.81 6.23
C LEU A 140 -12.24 -16.91 4.70
N ASN A 141 -11.05 -16.88 4.08
CA ASN A 141 -10.91 -16.99 2.63
C ASN A 141 -11.43 -18.32 2.09
N GLY A 142 -11.18 -19.43 2.81
CA GLY A 142 -11.73 -20.74 2.47
C GLY A 142 -13.26 -20.74 2.48
N ILE A 143 -13.86 -20.16 3.51
CA ILE A 143 -15.32 -20.04 3.64
C ILE A 143 -15.90 -19.17 2.52
N LEU A 144 -15.32 -17.99 2.28
CA LEU A 144 -15.84 -17.05 1.29
C LEU A 144 -15.71 -17.55 -0.13
N LYS A 145 -14.67 -18.33 -0.45
CA LYS A 145 -14.53 -18.98 -1.75
C LYS A 145 -15.68 -19.93 -2.07
N GLY A 146 -16.29 -20.55 -1.05
CA GLY A 146 -17.49 -21.39 -1.22
C GLY A 146 -18.80 -20.62 -1.38
N ILE A 147 -18.85 -19.36 -0.94
CA ILE A 147 -20.06 -18.51 -0.96
C ILE A 147 -20.09 -17.61 -2.22
N LEU A 148 -18.92 -17.09 -2.59
CA LEU A 148 -18.77 -16.07 -3.62
C LEU A 148 -18.60 -16.68 -5.01
N SER A 149 -19.08 -15.97 -6.03
CA SER A 149 -18.68 -16.26 -7.42
C SER A 149 -17.21 -15.91 -7.65
N GLU A 150 -16.58 -16.46 -8.68
CA GLU A 150 -15.17 -16.20 -9.00
C GLU A 150 -14.85 -14.69 -9.14
N LYS A 151 -15.77 -13.91 -9.75
CA LYS A 151 -15.62 -12.45 -9.88
C LYS A 151 -15.71 -11.72 -8.54
N GLN A 152 -16.53 -12.21 -7.62
CA GLN A 152 -16.68 -11.64 -6.28
C GLN A 152 -15.50 -12.03 -5.39
N ASP A 153 -15.03 -13.27 -5.46
CA ASP A 153 -13.87 -13.77 -4.75
C ASP A 153 -12.60 -12.98 -5.12
N LYS A 154 -12.37 -12.73 -6.41
CA LYS A 154 -11.26 -11.85 -6.86
C LYS A 154 -11.33 -10.44 -6.25
N LYS A 155 -12.52 -9.85 -6.14
CA LYS A 155 -12.69 -8.54 -5.50
C LYS A 155 -12.45 -8.61 -4.00
N TRP A 156 -12.91 -9.67 -3.35
CA TRP A 156 -12.69 -9.94 -1.94
C TRP A 156 -11.19 -10.02 -1.65
N LEU A 157 -10.45 -10.87 -2.36
CA LEU A 157 -9.01 -11.04 -2.16
C LEU A 157 -8.25 -9.73 -2.37
N LYS A 158 -8.62 -8.95 -3.40
CA LYS A 158 -8.03 -7.62 -3.64
C LYS A 158 -8.35 -6.65 -2.49
N TYR A 159 -9.58 -6.65 -1.99
CA TYR A 159 -9.97 -5.80 -0.87
C TYR A 159 -9.24 -6.18 0.43
N GLN A 160 -9.13 -7.47 0.74
CA GLN A 160 -8.37 -7.95 1.89
C GLN A 160 -6.89 -7.60 1.76
N GLN A 161 -6.28 -7.82 0.59
CA GLN A 161 -4.89 -7.45 0.34
C GLN A 161 -4.66 -5.95 0.61
N ASN A 162 -5.52 -5.08 0.09
CA ASN A 162 -5.42 -3.64 0.33
C ASN A 162 -5.54 -3.28 1.82
N LYS A 163 -6.42 -3.95 2.57
CA LYS A 163 -6.52 -3.76 4.03
C LYS A 163 -5.22 -4.18 4.73
N ILE A 164 -4.67 -5.34 4.40
CA ILE A 164 -3.40 -5.83 4.98
C ILE A 164 -2.25 -4.88 4.64
N GLU A 165 -2.14 -4.41 3.40
CA GLU A 165 -1.11 -3.47 2.97
C GLU A 165 -1.23 -2.12 3.69
N SER A 166 -2.45 -1.66 3.99
CA SER A 166 -2.67 -0.40 4.72
C SER A 166 -2.18 -0.42 6.18
N LEU A 167 -1.93 -1.62 6.73
CA LEU A 167 -1.38 -1.80 8.07
C LEU A 167 0.16 -1.75 8.09
N GLN A 168 0.80 -1.97 6.94
CA GLN A 168 2.26 -1.96 6.86
C GLN A 168 2.78 -0.52 6.84
N PRO A 169 4.02 -0.26 7.32
CA PRO A 169 4.66 1.03 7.10
C PRO A 169 4.62 1.36 5.61
N GLN A 170 4.15 2.56 5.27
CA GLN A 170 4.36 3.09 3.92
C GLN A 170 5.86 3.07 3.67
N LYS A 171 6.30 2.21 2.75
CA LYS A 171 7.67 2.25 2.26
C LYS A 171 7.89 3.68 1.78
N ALA A 172 8.95 4.33 2.24
CA ALA A 172 9.37 5.59 1.66
C ALA A 172 9.39 5.38 0.14
N GLU A 173 8.62 6.18 -0.60
CA GLU A 173 8.74 6.25 -2.05
C GLU A 173 10.21 6.56 -2.31
N ASN A 174 10.94 5.54 -2.71
CA ASN A 174 12.22 5.74 -3.34
C ASN A 174 11.87 6.42 -4.65
N ASN A 175 11.90 7.75 -4.66
CA ASN A 175 12.01 8.54 -5.87
C ASN A 175 13.32 8.12 -6.55
N LYS A 176 13.28 6.98 -7.25
CA LYS A 176 14.31 6.59 -8.20
C LYS A 176 14.05 7.37 -9.49
N GLU A 177 14.14 8.70 -9.40
CA GLU A 177 14.36 9.52 -10.57
C GLU A 177 15.85 9.44 -10.91
N GLY A 178 16.14 8.76 -12.02
CA GLY A 178 17.27 9.04 -12.89
C GLY A 178 18.67 9.04 -12.28
N SER A 179 19.25 7.86 -12.07
CA SER A 179 20.72 7.72 -12.10
C SER A 179 21.08 6.48 -12.91
N ARG A 180 20.99 6.60 -14.23
CA ARG A 180 21.71 5.71 -15.14
C ARG A 180 23.14 6.24 -15.27
N PRO A 181 24.17 5.45 -14.94
CA PRO A 181 25.55 5.88 -15.12
C PRO A 181 25.87 6.04 -16.60
N ASN A 182 26.52 7.18 -16.87
CA ASN A 182 27.07 7.64 -18.13
C ASN A 182 27.94 6.53 -18.79
N ARG A 183 27.50 5.97 -19.93
CA ARG A 183 28.39 5.19 -20.80
C ARG A 183 29.34 6.19 -21.47
N GLY A 184 30.54 6.29 -20.94
CA GLY A 184 31.64 7.00 -21.59
C GLY A 184 31.96 6.34 -22.93
N ASP A 185 31.55 6.97 -24.01
CA ASP A 185 32.01 6.66 -25.37
C ASP A 185 33.08 7.69 -25.73
N GLY A 186 34.32 7.39 -25.33
CA GLY A 186 35.50 8.16 -25.66
C GLY A 186 36.08 7.71 -27.00
N MET A 187 35.44 8.06 -28.11
CA MET A 187 36.07 7.98 -29.43
C MET A 187 37.05 9.15 -29.60
N ARG A 188 38.32 8.91 -29.29
CA ARG A 188 39.46 9.72 -29.76
C ARG A 188 39.63 9.47 -31.25
N ARG A 189 39.35 10.49 -32.07
CA ARG A 189 39.87 10.58 -33.44
C ARG A 189 41.32 11.05 -33.37
N GLN A 190 42.22 10.29 -34.01
CA GLN A 190 43.46 10.82 -34.60
C GLN A 190 43.18 11.04 -36.08
#